data_AF-A0A0F9K5N3-F1
#
_entry.id   AF-A0A0F9K5N3-F1
#
_cell.length_a   1.000
_cell.length_b   1.000
_cell.length_c   1.000
_cell.angle_alpha   90.00
_cell.angle_beta   90.00
_cell.angle_gamma   90.00
#
_symmetry.space_group_name_H-M   'P 1'
#
loop_
_entity.id
_entity.type
_entity.pdbx_description
1 polymer ?
#
loop_
_entity_poly.entity_id
_entity_poly.type
_entity_poly.pdbx_seq_one_letter_code
_entity_poly.pdbx_strand_id
1 'polypeptide(L)'
;MLRTFIFDESKSNWIEEKHLLLLHDICAVLDEEKSKIYIWNGPKSSKERFKKGYNQVRELESNYPDEEFQIVLLEKEVPSKIQNRLDSMLESIKMGGENLLKFSRFVTLRVYFIFLISAIILPIISFLNLSSSLLWSFSNGNYQISSNIFEIWINLSKNLIFATLFVFIINIIVGAIERENQVIVFSIIGLILCIGLTLYLNQGIFLFLFQSGSTLANYIISQKDIFIFLLLNLTAILIFEILNIYKFISLFKTYKKFIF
;
A
#
# COMPACT_ATOMS: atom_id res chain seq x y z
N MET A 1 -40.65 5.54 -8.77
CA MET A 1 -39.37 4.90 -9.17
C MET A 1 -38.24 5.48 -8.32
N LEU A 2 -37.28 4.66 -7.85
CA LEU A 2 -36.12 5.17 -7.11
C LEU A 2 -34.98 5.48 -8.08
N ARG A 3 -34.47 6.71 -8.04
CA ARG A 3 -33.22 7.07 -8.72
C ARG A 3 -32.16 7.43 -7.69
N THR A 4 -30.93 7.08 -7.97
CA THR A 4 -29.82 7.28 -7.04
C THR A 4 -28.77 8.14 -7.69
N PHE A 5 -28.29 9.14 -6.96
CA PHE A 5 -27.29 10.08 -7.43
C PHE A 5 -26.14 10.15 -6.44
N ILE A 6 -24.91 10.21 -6.95
CA ILE A 6 -23.69 10.37 -6.15
C ILE A 6 -23.11 11.74 -6.40
N PHE A 7 -22.66 12.40 -5.33
CA PHE A 7 -21.99 13.68 -5.42
C PHE A 7 -20.51 13.52 -5.82
N ASP A 8 -20.17 14.02 -7.01
CA ASP A 8 -18.80 14.15 -7.51
C ASP A 8 -18.24 15.52 -7.09
N GLU A 9 -17.35 15.50 -6.10
CA GLU A 9 -16.72 16.71 -5.58
C GLU A 9 -15.82 17.41 -6.61
N SER A 10 -15.23 16.66 -7.55
CA SER A 10 -14.28 17.23 -8.53
C SER A 10 -14.98 18.10 -9.56
N LYS A 11 -16.21 17.71 -9.95
CA LYS A 11 -17.04 18.42 -10.92
C LYS A 11 -18.15 19.23 -10.26
N SER A 12 -18.28 19.13 -8.93
CA SER A 12 -19.35 19.75 -8.14
C SER A 12 -20.74 19.46 -8.72
N ASN A 13 -20.98 18.21 -9.13
CA ASN A 13 -22.22 17.79 -9.74
C ASN A 13 -22.72 16.46 -9.17
N TRP A 14 -24.00 16.17 -9.43
CA TRP A 14 -24.65 14.92 -9.09
C TRP A 14 -24.70 14.02 -10.32
N ILE A 15 -24.22 12.79 -10.17
CA ILE A 15 -24.18 11.80 -11.26
C ILE A 15 -25.15 10.68 -10.90
N GLU A 16 -26.05 10.33 -11.82
CA GLU A 16 -26.94 9.19 -11.63
C GLU A 16 -26.12 7.89 -11.61
N GLU A 17 -26.23 7.12 -10.54
CA GLU A 17 -25.53 5.85 -10.36
C GLU A 17 -26.55 4.75 -10.06
N LYS A 18 -26.46 3.65 -10.81
CA LYS A 18 -27.48 2.61 -10.82
C LYS A 18 -27.07 1.36 -10.06
N HIS A 19 -25.77 1.16 -9.87
CA HIS A 19 -25.22 -0.15 -9.53
C HIS A 19 -24.31 -0.14 -8.30
N LEU A 20 -23.56 0.93 -8.05
CA LEU A 20 -22.50 0.90 -7.03
C LEU A 20 -22.52 2.12 -6.11
N LEU A 21 -22.20 1.95 -4.84
CA LEU A 21 -22.08 3.04 -3.88
C LEU A 21 -20.85 2.83 -3.00
N LEU A 22 -19.93 3.80 -2.91
CA LEU A 22 -18.74 3.68 -2.07
C LEU A 22 -18.98 4.22 -0.65
N LEU A 23 -18.17 3.76 0.30
CA LEU A 23 -18.29 4.16 1.72
C LEU A 23 -17.96 5.64 1.99
N HIS A 24 -17.29 6.32 1.06
CA HIS A 24 -16.95 7.73 1.18
C HIS A 24 -17.90 8.64 0.39
N ASP A 25 -18.88 8.06 -0.32
CA ASP A 25 -19.80 8.81 -1.15
C ASP A 25 -20.90 9.48 -0.32
N ILE A 26 -21.46 10.51 -0.91
CA ILE A 26 -22.73 11.09 -0.49
C ILE A 26 -23.72 10.74 -1.59
N CYS A 27 -24.84 10.18 -1.17
CA CYS A 27 -25.86 9.64 -2.04
C CYS A 27 -27.18 10.35 -1.81
N ALA A 28 -27.80 10.84 -2.88
CA ALA A 28 -29.17 11.30 -2.87
C ALA A 28 -30.05 10.23 -3.55
N VAL A 29 -31.04 9.72 -2.82
CA VAL A 29 -32.04 8.80 -3.38
C VAL A 29 -33.33 9.59 -3.59
N LEU A 30 -33.68 9.80 -4.86
CA LEU A 30 -34.93 10.41 -5.26
C LEU A 30 -36.03 9.33 -5.27
N ASP A 31 -37.04 9.53 -4.43
CA ASP A 31 -38.27 8.75 -4.38
C ASP A 31 -39.39 9.54 -5.05
N GLU A 32 -39.54 9.35 -6.36
CA GLU A 32 -40.54 10.05 -7.19
C GLU A 32 -41.98 9.79 -6.72
N GLU A 33 -42.26 8.64 -6.10
CA GLU A 33 -43.62 8.30 -5.63
C GLU A 33 -44.03 9.08 -4.38
N LYS A 34 -43.06 9.50 -3.58
CA LYS A 34 -43.29 10.21 -2.31
C LYS A 34 -42.83 11.66 -2.35
N SER A 35 -42.35 12.12 -3.50
CA SER A 35 -41.66 13.41 -3.68
C SER A 35 -40.62 13.65 -2.58
N LYS A 36 -39.75 12.67 -2.34
CA LYS A 36 -38.74 12.74 -1.27
C LYS A 36 -37.34 12.54 -1.81
N ILE A 37 -36.41 13.35 -1.32
CA ILE A 37 -34.98 13.19 -1.57
C ILE A 37 -34.34 12.75 -0.26
N TYR A 38 -33.91 11.49 -0.20
CA TYR A 38 -33.19 10.97 0.95
C TYR A 38 -31.69 11.16 0.76
N ILE A 39 -31.04 11.87 1.68
CA ILE A 39 -29.61 12.09 1.64
C ILE A 39 -28.95 11.10 2.61
N TRP A 40 -28.14 10.22 2.05
CA TRP A 40 -27.29 9.29 2.75
C TRP A 40 -25.85 9.79 2.75
N ASN A 41 -25.23 9.80 3.92
CA ASN A 41 -23.81 10.09 4.06
C ASN A 41 -23.03 8.81 4.32
N GLY A 42 -22.07 8.50 3.45
CA GLY A 42 -21.22 7.34 3.63
C GLY A 42 -20.41 7.44 4.93
N PRO A 43 -20.17 6.30 5.62
CA PRO A 43 -19.51 6.28 6.92
C PRO A 43 -18.07 6.81 6.91
N LYS A 44 -17.43 6.88 5.72
CA LYS A 44 -16.07 7.41 5.52
C LYS A 44 -16.06 8.77 4.81
N SER A 45 -17.22 9.38 4.57
CA SER A 45 -17.32 10.70 3.94
C SER A 45 -16.84 11.81 4.87
N SER A 46 -16.19 12.84 4.33
CA SER A 46 -15.76 14.00 5.11
C SER A 46 -16.92 14.95 5.41
N LYS A 47 -16.86 15.64 6.55
CA LYS A 47 -17.88 16.65 6.92
C LYS A 47 -17.98 17.78 5.88
N GLU A 48 -16.86 18.17 5.28
CA GLU A 48 -16.81 19.21 4.25
C GLU A 48 -17.50 18.76 2.96
N ARG A 49 -17.20 17.54 2.49
CA ARG A 49 -17.84 16.98 1.29
C ARG A 49 -19.36 16.89 1.50
N PHE A 50 -19.77 16.41 2.69
CA PHE A 50 -21.17 16.34 3.06
C PHE A 50 -21.85 17.70 3.03
N LYS A 51 -21.22 18.73 3.62
CA LYS A 51 -21.72 20.11 3.61
C LYS A 51 -21.89 20.64 2.18
N LYS A 52 -20.92 20.42 1.29
CA LYS A 52 -21.00 20.84 -0.12
C LYS A 52 -22.17 20.19 -0.85
N GLY A 53 -22.26 18.85 -0.79
CA GLY A 53 -23.35 18.11 -1.44
C GLY A 53 -24.72 18.49 -0.89
N TYR A 54 -24.86 18.57 0.44
CA TYR A 54 -26.10 18.96 1.09
C TYR A 54 -26.57 20.36 0.69
N ASN A 55 -25.64 21.33 0.62
CA ASN A 55 -25.95 22.69 0.20
C ASN A 55 -26.49 22.73 -1.24
N GLN A 56 -25.95 21.95 -2.17
CA GLN A 56 -26.48 21.90 -3.53
C GLN A 56 -27.89 21.34 -3.61
N VAL A 57 -28.23 20.33 -2.80
CA VAL A 57 -29.59 19.78 -2.76
C VAL A 57 -30.56 20.79 -2.14
N ARG A 58 -30.12 21.54 -1.12
CA ARG A 58 -30.88 22.67 -0.56
C ARG A 58 -31.07 23.81 -1.56
N GLU A 59 -30.08 24.10 -2.40
CA GLU A 59 -30.22 25.11 -3.45
C GLU A 59 -31.33 24.72 -4.45
N LEU A 60 -31.50 23.42 -4.76
CA LEU A 60 -32.62 22.95 -5.58
C LEU A 60 -33.97 23.26 -4.93
N GLU A 61 -34.13 23.04 -3.63
CA GLU A 61 -35.35 23.40 -2.88
C GLU A 61 -35.65 24.89 -2.98
N SER A 62 -34.63 25.74 -2.92
CA SER A 62 -34.82 27.19 -3.06
C SER A 62 -35.13 27.65 -4.50
N ASN A 63 -34.65 26.94 -5.51
CA ASN A 63 -34.83 27.29 -6.92
C ASN A 63 -36.16 26.80 -7.50
N TYR A 64 -36.80 25.82 -6.86
CA TYR A 64 -38.07 25.23 -7.29
C TYR A 64 -39.09 25.22 -6.13
N PRO A 65 -39.51 26.40 -5.64
CA PRO A 65 -40.40 26.51 -4.48
C PRO A 65 -41.81 25.95 -4.72
N ASP A 66 -42.21 25.82 -5.99
CA ASP A 66 -43.52 25.30 -6.41
C ASP A 66 -43.57 23.76 -6.47
N GLU A 67 -42.42 23.07 -6.37
CA GLU A 67 -42.39 21.61 -6.30
C GLU A 67 -42.40 21.14 -4.83
N GLU A 68 -43.44 20.39 -4.45
CA GLU A 68 -43.56 19.80 -3.12
C GLU A 68 -42.64 18.58 -2.96
N PHE A 69 -41.33 18.79 -2.88
CA PHE A 69 -40.39 17.73 -2.47
C PHE A 69 -39.78 17.98 -1.11
N GLN A 70 -39.60 16.90 -0.33
CA GLN A 70 -39.03 16.96 1.01
C GLN A 70 -37.62 16.35 1.04
N ILE A 71 -36.65 17.08 1.59
CA ILE A 71 -35.30 16.58 1.82
C ILE A 71 -35.22 15.91 3.20
N VAL A 72 -34.86 14.62 3.23
CA VAL A 72 -34.76 13.83 4.46
C VAL A 72 -33.31 13.37 4.66
N LEU A 73 -32.74 13.70 5.82
CA LEU A 73 -31.43 13.21 6.23
C LEU A 73 -31.55 11.83 6.86
N LEU A 74 -30.83 10.85 6.30
CA LEU A 74 -30.83 9.48 6.80
C LEU A 74 -29.81 9.34 7.94
N GLU A 75 -30.26 9.55 9.18
CA GLU A 75 -29.39 9.45 10.37
C GLU A 75 -29.55 8.14 11.15
N LYS A 76 -30.79 7.64 11.35
CA LYS A 76 -31.06 6.46 12.20
C LYS A 76 -32.18 5.55 11.71
N GLU A 77 -33.29 6.12 11.23
CA GLU A 77 -34.41 5.35 10.70
C GLU A 77 -34.48 5.51 9.18
N VAL A 78 -33.98 4.50 8.47
CA VAL A 78 -34.02 4.45 6.99
C VAL A 78 -35.25 3.64 6.57
N PRO A 79 -36.15 4.19 5.73
CA PRO A 79 -37.27 3.42 5.21
C PRO A 79 -36.80 2.15 4.50
N SER A 80 -37.47 1.02 4.73
CA SER A 80 -37.05 -0.30 4.21
C SER A 80 -36.78 -0.33 2.70
N LYS A 81 -37.60 0.36 1.90
CA LYS A 81 -37.41 0.49 0.43
C LYS A 81 -36.08 1.18 0.07
N ILE A 82 -35.70 2.20 0.83
CA ILE A 82 -34.44 2.95 0.64
C ILE A 82 -33.26 2.13 1.18
N GLN A 83 -33.44 1.51 2.35
CA GLN A 83 -32.44 0.63 2.95
C GLN A 83 -32.10 -0.53 2.01
N ASN A 84 -33.09 -1.20 1.43
CA ASN A 84 -32.88 -2.28 0.46
C ASN A 84 -32.16 -1.80 -0.79
N ARG A 85 -32.45 -0.59 -1.28
CA ARG A 85 -31.75 0.01 -2.44
C ARG A 85 -30.29 0.28 -2.10
N LEU A 86 -30.02 0.97 -0.99
CA LEU A 86 -28.67 1.24 -0.50
C LEU A 86 -27.91 -0.07 -0.28
N ASP A 87 -28.54 -1.04 0.37
CA ASP A 87 -27.96 -2.36 0.65
C ASP A 87 -27.64 -3.11 -0.64
N SER A 88 -28.50 -3.08 -1.66
CA SER A 88 -28.22 -3.71 -2.98
C SER A 88 -27.04 -3.06 -3.72
N MET A 89 -26.88 -1.73 -3.61
CA MET A 89 -25.76 -1.02 -4.23
C MET A 89 -24.46 -1.22 -3.44
N LEU A 90 -24.57 -1.35 -2.12
CA LEU A 90 -23.51 -1.76 -1.21
C LEU A 90 -23.27 -3.29 -1.24
N GLU A 91 -24.13 -4.08 -1.86
CA GLU A 91 -24.05 -5.55 -1.87
C GLU A 91 -22.84 -6.02 -2.67
N SER A 92 -22.44 -5.27 -3.70
CA SER A 92 -21.15 -5.45 -4.37
C SER A 92 -19.95 -5.33 -3.42
N ILE A 93 -20.08 -4.57 -2.33
CA ILE A 93 -19.10 -4.43 -1.25
C ILE A 93 -19.32 -5.51 -0.17
N LYS A 94 -20.57 -5.92 0.11
CA LYS A 94 -20.90 -6.92 1.14
C LYS A 94 -20.72 -8.38 0.70
N MET A 95 -21.04 -8.73 -0.56
CA MET A 95 -20.83 -10.06 -1.15
C MET A 95 -19.34 -10.39 -1.38
N GLY A 96 -18.47 -9.37 -1.32
CA GLY A 96 -17.04 -9.56 -1.10
C GLY A 96 -16.74 -9.78 0.38
N GLY A 97 -17.17 -10.91 0.93
CA GLY A 97 -16.90 -11.31 2.32
C GLY A 97 -15.46 -10.98 2.72
N GLU A 98 -15.31 -10.27 3.84
CA GLU A 98 -14.05 -9.86 4.49
C GLU A 98 -13.15 -8.81 3.80
N ASN A 99 -13.43 -8.36 2.58
CA ASN A 99 -12.59 -7.36 1.91
C ASN A 99 -13.32 -6.04 1.69
N LEU A 100 -13.57 -5.31 2.79
CA LEU A 100 -13.73 -3.85 2.71
C LEU A 100 -12.58 -3.31 1.85
N LEU A 101 -12.89 -2.63 0.74
CA LEU A 101 -11.89 -1.93 -0.07
C LEU A 101 -11.12 -0.99 0.88
N LYS A 102 -9.90 -1.37 1.21
CA LYS A 102 -9.00 -0.69 2.15
C LYS A 102 -8.42 0.58 1.53
N PHE A 103 -8.13 0.55 0.23
CA PHE A 103 -7.75 1.72 -0.55
C PHE A 103 -8.99 2.47 -1.04
N SER A 104 -9.08 3.73 -0.67
CA SER A 104 -10.14 4.67 -1.03
C SER A 104 -9.89 5.41 -2.35
N ARG A 105 -8.62 5.56 -2.77
CA ARG A 105 -8.22 6.30 -3.98
C ARG A 105 -7.43 5.41 -4.94
N PHE A 106 -7.73 5.51 -6.25
CA PHE A 106 -7.02 4.73 -7.27
C PHE A 106 -5.55 5.17 -7.45
N VAL A 107 -5.26 6.46 -7.26
CA VAL A 107 -3.90 6.99 -7.39
C VAL A 107 -2.98 6.39 -6.33
N THR A 108 -3.41 6.39 -5.06
CA THR A 108 -2.63 5.84 -3.94
C THR A 108 -2.49 4.32 -4.05
N LEU A 109 -3.50 3.63 -4.55
CA LEU A 109 -3.43 2.20 -4.87
C LEU A 109 -2.34 1.90 -5.90
N ARG A 110 -2.29 2.65 -7.02
CA ARG A 110 -1.28 2.45 -8.07
C ARG A 110 0.13 2.79 -7.59
N VAL A 111 0.26 3.91 -6.87
CA VAL A 111 1.52 4.31 -6.24
C VAL A 111 2.00 3.22 -5.28
N TYR A 112 1.13 2.77 -4.37
CA TYR A 112 1.46 1.70 -3.44
C TYR A 112 1.84 0.40 -4.15
N PHE A 113 1.14 0.03 -5.22
CA PHE A 113 1.45 -1.17 -5.99
C PHE A 113 2.88 -1.12 -6.58
N ILE A 114 3.27 0.01 -7.18
CA ILE A 114 4.61 0.20 -7.73
C ILE A 114 5.66 0.09 -6.61
N PHE A 115 5.45 0.80 -5.50
CA PHE A 115 6.38 0.79 -4.38
C PHE A 115 6.43 -0.56 -3.66
N LEU A 116 5.33 -1.31 -3.62
CA LEU A 116 5.30 -2.67 -3.09
C LEU A 116 6.12 -3.64 -3.95
N ILE A 117 6.04 -3.52 -5.28
CA ILE A 117 6.89 -4.29 -6.20
C ILE A 117 8.36 -3.93 -5.98
N SER A 118 8.69 -2.64 -5.87
CA SER A 118 10.06 -2.20 -5.59
C SER A 118 10.56 -2.72 -4.23
N ALA A 119 9.70 -2.74 -3.21
CA ALA A 119 10.02 -3.25 -1.88
C ALA A 119 10.33 -4.75 -1.88
N ILE A 120 9.82 -5.51 -2.85
CA ILE A 120 10.07 -6.95 -3.03
C ILE A 120 11.34 -7.17 -3.86
N ILE A 121 11.48 -6.46 -4.97
CA ILE A 121 12.55 -6.70 -5.94
C ILE A 121 13.92 -6.24 -5.41
N LEU A 122 14.01 -5.05 -4.80
CA LEU A 122 15.30 -4.47 -4.40
C LEU A 122 16.05 -5.31 -3.35
N PRO A 123 15.43 -5.84 -2.29
CA PRO A 123 16.09 -6.75 -1.34
C PRO A 123 16.59 -8.03 -2.01
N ILE A 124 15.80 -8.61 -2.92
CA ILE A 124 16.19 -9.81 -3.66
C ILE A 124 17.43 -9.53 -4.51
N ILE A 125 17.46 -8.41 -5.24
CA ILE A 125 18.65 -8.00 -6.00
C ILE A 125 19.85 -7.77 -5.08
N SER A 126 19.65 -7.14 -3.92
CA SER A 126 20.72 -6.94 -2.93
C SER A 126 21.30 -8.27 -2.44
N PHE A 127 20.44 -9.24 -2.14
CA PHE A 127 20.87 -10.58 -1.73
C PHE A 127 21.57 -11.35 -2.85
N LEU A 128 21.10 -11.25 -4.10
CA LEU A 128 21.76 -11.84 -5.25
C LEU A 128 23.16 -11.24 -5.44
N ASN A 129 23.31 -9.93 -5.27
CA ASN A 129 24.62 -9.29 -5.27
C ASN A 129 25.51 -9.84 -4.16
N LEU A 130 25.03 -9.95 -2.91
CA LEU A 130 25.80 -10.56 -1.83
C LEU A 130 26.21 -12.00 -2.18
N SER A 131 25.30 -12.78 -2.75
CA SER A 131 25.52 -14.17 -3.15
C SER A 131 26.54 -14.33 -4.28
N SER A 132 26.85 -13.28 -5.05
CA SER A 132 27.92 -13.30 -6.05
C SER A 132 29.30 -13.59 -5.45
N SER A 133 29.47 -13.43 -4.12
CA SER A 133 30.67 -13.83 -3.39
C SER A 133 31.01 -15.31 -3.51
N LEU A 134 30.00 -16.16 -3.76
CA LEU A 134 30.20 -17.60 -3.99
C LEU A 134 30.96 -17.90 -5.30
N LEU A 135 31.04 -16.92 -6.21
CA LEU A 135 31.74 -17.03 -7.50
C LEU A 135 33.18 -16.52 -7.44
N TRP A 136 33.67 -16.06 -6.28
CA TRP A 136 35.05 -15.60 -6.14
C TRP A 136 36.05 -16.75 -6.29
N SER A 137 37.31 -16.41 -6.57
CA SER A 137 38.37 -17.42 -6.69
C SER A 137 38.52 -18.16 -5.35
N PHE A 138 38.48 -19.48 -5.43
CA PHE A 138 38.46 -20.36 -4.27
C PHE A 138 39.70 -21.24 -4.26
N SER A 139 40.42 -21.25 -3.13
CA SER A 139 41.52 -22.20 -2.90
C SER A 139 41.58 -22.58 -1.43
N ASN A 140 41.83 -23.87 -1.14
CA ASN A 140 42.07 -24.38 0.21
C ASN A 140 41.02 -23.95 1.26
N GLY A 141 39.73 -23.88 0.88
CA GLY A 141 38.66 -23.49 1.80
C GLY A 141 38.48 -21.98 2.01
N ASN A 142 39.23 -21.14 1.28
CA ASN A 142 39.18 -19.70 1.37
C ASN A 142 38.84 -19.06 0.03
N TYR A 143 38.08 -17.98 0.08
CA TYR A 143 37.87 -17.09 -1.05
C TYR A 143 38.93 -15.99 -1.07
N GLN A 144 39.39 -15.65 -2.27
CA GLN A 144 40.31 -14.55 -2.49
C GLN A 144 39.62 -13.47 -3.33
N ILE A 145 39.76 -12.23 -2.89
CA ILE A 145 39.16 -11.07 -3.57
C ILE A 145 40.06 -9.85 -3.45
N SER A 146 40.10 -9.01 -4.47
CA SER A 146 40.78 -7.72 -4.38
C SER A 146 39.96 -6.73 -3.55
N SER A 147 40.63 -5.85 -2.79
CA SER A 147 39.96 -4.89 -1.91
C SER A 147 38.98 -3.98 -2.66
N ASN A 148 39.31 -3.56 -3.88
CA ASN A 148 38.42 -2.75 -4.72
C ASN A 148 37.12 -3.49 -5.08
N ILE A 149 37.20 -4.77 -5.50
CA ILE A 149 35.99 -5.54 -5.83
C ILE A 149 35.16 -5.77 -4.56
N PHE A 150 35.80 -6.01 -3.42
CA PHE A 150 35.12 -6.17 -2.13
C PHE A 150 34.34 -4.91 -1.72
N GLU A 151 34.97 -3.73 -1.84
CA GLU A 151 34.32 -2.46 -1.54
C GLU A 151 33.14 -2.17 -2.46
N ILE A 152 33.30 -2.37 -3.78
CA ILE A 152 32.22 -2.21 -4.75
C ILE A 152 31.07 -3.17 -4.43
N TRP A 153 31.38 -4.44 -4.13
CA TRP A 153 30.41 -5.48 -3.80
C TRP A 153 29.57 -5.09 -2.57
N ILE A 154 30.20 -4.67 -1.48
CA ILE A 154 29.50 -4.22 -0.26
C ILE A 154 28.70 -2.93 -0.53
N ASN A 155 29.29 -1.95 -1.21
CA ASN A 155 28.65 -0.66 -1.46
C ASN A 155 27.42 -0.76 -2.37
N LEU A 156 27.44 -1.66 -3.37
CA LEU A 156 26.27 -1.92 -4.20
C LEU A 156 25.10 -2.44 -3.35
N SER A 157 25.34 -3.44 -2.49
CA SER A 157 24.30 -3.96 -1.59
C SER A 157 23.81 -2.91 -0.59
N LYS A 158 24.71 -2.07 -0.04
CA LYS A 158 24.30 -0.94 0.83
C LYS A 158 23.35 0.00 0.11
N ASN A 159 23.69 0.41 -1.11
CA ASN A 159 22.87 1.34 -1.89
C ASN A 159 21.49 0.76 -2.22
N LEU A 160 21.40 -0.54 -2.51
CA LEU A 160 20.12 -1.22 -2.74
C LEU A 160 19.26 -1.30 -1.48
N ILE A 161 19.86 -1.60 -0.31
CA ILE A 161 19.13 -1.57 0.97
C ILE A 161 18.68 -0.14 1.32
N PHE A 162 19.50 0.87 1.05
CA PHE A 162 19.13 2.27 1.26
C PHE A 162 17.96 2.71 0.35
N ALA A 163 17.98 2.30 -0.91
CA ALA A 163 16.85 2.51 -1.82
C ALA A 163 15.57 1.81 -1.31
N THR A 164 15.69 0.59 -0.78
CA THR A 164 14.57 -0.14 -0.16
C THR A 164 14.00 0.60 1.06
N LEU A 165 14.86 1.20 1.88
CA LEU A 165 14.44 2.00 3.03
C LEU A 165 13.57 3.18 2.60
N PHE A 166 13.96 3.90 1.55
CA PHE A 166 13.17 5.00 0.99
C PHE A 166 11.79 4.53 0.50
N VAL A 167 11.72 3.36 -0.13
CA VAL A 167 10.46 2.72 -0.54
C VAL A 167 9.55 2.45 0.66
N PHE A 168 10.08 1.95 1.78
CA PHE A 168 9.28 1.73 2.99
C PHE A 168 8.75 3.02 3.60
N ILE A 169 9.52 4.12 3.59
CA ILE A 169 9.03 5.43 4.05
C ILE A 169 7.81 5.86 3.22
N ILE A 170 7.86 5.71 1.90
CA ILE A 170 6.73 6.04 1.02
C ILE A 170 5.53 5.15 1.32
N ASN A 171 5.74 3.85 1.51
CA ASN A 171 4.65 2.93 1.86
C ASN A 171 3.99 3.27 3.21
N ILE A 172 4.75 3.76 4.20
CA ILE A 172 4.19 4.27 5.46
C ILE A 172 3.28 5.48 5.19
N ILE A 173 3.74 6.43 4.38
CA ILE A 173 2.95 7.62 4.02
C ILE A 173 1.64 7.22 3.34
N VAL A 174 1.70 6.30 2.37
CA VAL A 174 0.50 5.81 1.68
C VAL A 174 -0.42 5.05 2.63
N GLY A 175 0.13 4.19 3.50
CA GLY A 175 -0.62 3.49 4.53
C GLY A 175 -1.34 4.44 5.49
N ALA A 176 -0.70 5.55 5.88
CA ALA A 176 -1.31 6.59 6.72
C ALA A 176 -2.45 7.33 6.00
N ILE A 177 -2.28 7.69 4.73
CA ILE A 177 -3.31 8.35 3.92
C ILE A 177 -4.55 7.45 3.77
N GLU A 178 -4.34 6.15 3.52
CA GLU A 178 -5.41 5.18 3.31
C GLU A 178 -5.90 4.50 4.59
N ARG A 179 -5.32 4.87 5.75
CA ARG A 179 -5.60 4.28 7.08
C ARG A 179 -5.50 2.75 7.08
N GLU A 180 -4.51 2.22 6.38
CA GLU A 180 -4.25 0.78 6.30
C GLU A 180 -3.13 0.40 7.28
N ASN A 181 -3.53 -0.08 8.46
CA ASN A 181 -2.60 -0.39 9.55
C ASN A 181 -1.61 -1.53 9.22
N GLN A 182 -1.99 -2.50 8.39
CA GLN A 182 -1.09 -3.60 8.01
C GLN A 182 0.06 -3.07 7.14
N VAL A 183 -0.22 -2.17 6.19
CA VAL A 183 0.80 -1.53 5.36
C VAL A 183 1.78 -0.76 6.23
N ILE A 184 1.28 -0.01 7.21
CA ILE A 184 2.12 0.74 8.16
C ILE A 184 3.01 -0.22 8.95
N VAL A 185 2.42 -1.24 9.59
CA VAL A 185 3.15 -2.20 10.43
C VAL A 185 4.22 -2.95 9.62
N PHE A 186 3.87 -3.47 8.44
CA PHE A 186 4.81 -4.21 7.59
C PHE A 186 5.96 -3.31 7.11
N SER A 187 5.65 -2.05 6.76
CA SER A 187 6.68 -1.10 6.32
C SER A 187 7.59 -0.66 7.47
N ILE A 188 7.09 -0.56 8.70
CA ILE A 188 7.92 -0.27 9.89
C ILE A 188 8.87 -1.45 10.18
N ILE A 189 8.38 -2.69 10.12
CA ILE A 189 9.22 -3.89 10.29
C ILE A 189 10.33 -3.90 9.23
N GLY A 190 9.97 -3.66 7.97
CA GLY A 190 10.93 -3.55 6.86
C GLY A 190 11.96 -2.45 7.10
N LEU A 191 11.53 -1.27 7.55
CA LEU A 191 12.40 -0.13 7.84
C LEU A 191 13.41 -0.44 8.95
N ILE A 192 12.97 -1.05 10.06
CA ILE A 192 13.86 -1.45 11.17
C ILE A 192 14.91 -2.45 10.67
N LEU A 193 14.51 -3.45 9.89
CA LEU A 193 15.42 -4.45 9.36
C LEU A 193 16.38 -3.85 8.32
N CYS A 194 15.93 -2.96 7.44
CA CYS A 194 16.80 -2.25 6.50
C CYS A 194 17.82 -1.37 7.21
N ILE A 195 17.44 -0.68 8.30
CA ILE A 195 18.39 0.06 9.13
C ILE A 195 19.43 -0.90 9.73
N GLY A 196 18.99 -2.00 10.33
CA GLY A 196 19.88 -3.01 10.90
C GLY A 196 20.88 -3.57 9.87
N LEU A 197 20.39 -3.95 8.68
CA LEU A 197 21.21 -4.41 7.57
C LEU A 197 22.17 -3.34 7.07
N THR A 198 21.75 -2.09 6.99
CA THR A 198 22.62 -0.97 6.59
C THR A 198 23.76 -0.79 7.59
N LEU A 199 23.45 -0.77 8.88
CA LEU A 199 24.46 -0.66 9.95
C LEU A 199 25.42 -1.85 9.94
N TYR A 200 24.89 -3.07 9.74
CA TYR A 200 25.68 -4.28 9.62
C TYR A 200 26.64 -4.21 8.44
N LEU A 201 26.15 -3.95 7.23
CA LEU A 201 26.99 -3.81 6.04
C LEU A 201 27.98 -2.65 6.16
N ASN A 202 27.68 -1.62 6.95
CA ASN A 202 28.57 -0.50 7.17
C ASN A 202 29.83 -0.85 7.98
N GLN A 203 29.87 -2.01 8.62
CA GLN A 203 31.10 -2.55 9.22
C GLN A 203 32.17 -2.84 8.15
N GLY A 204 31.77 -3.07 6.88
CA GLY A 204 32.69 -3.16 5.74
C GLY A 204 33.74 -4.25 5.95
N ILE A 205 35.02 -3.86 6.04
CA ILE A 205 36.13 -4.79 6.26
C ILE A 205 36.01 -5.58 7.58
N PHE A 206 35.30 -5.05 8.57
CA PHE A 206 35.09 -5.73 9.86
C PHE A 206 33.97 -6.78 9.84
N LEU A 207 33.31 -6.97 8.69
CA LEU A 207 32.31 -8.04 8.52
C LEU A 207 32.93 -9.44 8.59
N PHE A 208 34.22 -9.57 8.31
CA PHE A 208 34.89 -10.85 8.18
C PHE A 208 36.20 -10.89 8.98
N LEU A 209 36.54 -12.08 9.45
CA LEU A 209 37.86 -12.33 10.03
C LEU A 209 38.81 -12.76 8.90
N PHE A 210 39.62 -11.82 8.44
CA PHE A 210 40.58 -12.07 7.37
C PHE A 210 41.64 -13.08 7.78
N GLN A 211 41.93 -14.02 6.88
CA GLN A 211 42.89 -15.09 7.10
C GLN A 211 44.33 -14.61 6.88
N SER A 212 45.29 -15.35 7.43
CA SER A 212 46.72 -15.09 7.24
C SER A 212 47.08 -15.04 5.75
N GLY A 213 47.85 -14.02 5.33
CA GLY A 213 48.16 -13.75 3.93
C GLY A 213 47.26 -12.70 3.27
N SER A 214 46.23 -12.22 3.98
CA SER A 214 45.48 -11.04 3.57
C SER A 214 46.37 -9.79 3.59
N THR A 215 46.20 -8.94 2.59
CA THR A 215 46.92 -7.68 2.39
C THR A 215 45.92 -6.55 2.14
N LEU A 216 46.38 -5.31 2.09
CA LEU A 216 45.54 -4.16 1.73
C LEU A 216 44.99 -4.25 0.29
N ALA A 217 45.64 -5.03 -0.58
CA ALA A 217 45.22 -5.21 -1.96
C ALA A 217 44.32 -6.44 -2.16
N ASN A 218 44.52 -7.48 -1.36
CA ASN A 218 43.82 -8.76 -1.50
C ASN A 218 43.39 -9.31 -0.15
N TYR A 219 42.10 -9.57 -0.01
CA TYR A 219 41.50 -10.17 1.16
C TYR A 219 41.32 -11.67 0.97
N ILE A 220 41.62 -12.42 2.02
CA ILE A 220 41.40 -13.87 2.10
C ILE A 220 40.35 -14.10 3.18
N ILE A 221 39.20 -14.66 2.79
CA ILE A 221 38.06 -14.85 3.69
C ILE A 221 37.72 -16.34 3.74
N SER A 222 37.43 -16.86 4.93
CA SER A 222 36.99 -18.26 5.05
C SER A 222 35.65 -18.46 4.36
N GLN A 223 35.52 -19.56 3.63
CA GLN A 223 34.25 -19.95 3.00
C GLN A 223 33.12 -20.05 4.04
N LYS A 224 33.42 -20.54 5.25
CA LYS A 224 32.42 -20.66 6.32
C LYS A 224 31.87 -19.29 6.73
N ASP A 225 32.72 -18.28 6.82
CA ASP A 225 32.31 -16.93 7.21
C ASP A 225 31.41 -16.29 6.15
N ILE A 226 31.72 -16.49 4.86
CA ILE A 226 30.84 -16.06 3.75
C ILE A 226 29.48 -16.74 3.84
N PHE A 227 29.42 -18.06 4.07
CA PHE A 227 28.15 -18.77 4.20
C PHE A 227 27.31 -18.28 5.38
N ILE A 228 27.93 -18.09 6.56
CA ILE A 228 27.23 -17.56 7.74
C ILE A 228 26.72 -16.14 7.46
N PHE A 229 27.55 -15.29 6.84
CA PHE A 229 27.17 -13.95 6.43
C PHE A 229 25.96 -13.96 5.49
N LEU A 230 25.97 -14.82 4.46
CA LEU A 230 24.84 -14.93 3.52
C LEU A 230 23.58 -15.45 4.21
N LEU A 231 23.69 -16.44 5.09
CA LEU A 231 22.55 -16.98 5.84
C LEU A 231 21.91 -15.91 6.74
N LEU A 232 22.72 -15.11 7.43
CA LEU A 232 22.24 -14.01 8.27
C LEU A 232 21.51 -12.94 7.45
N ASN A 233 22.07 -12.54 6.30
CA ASN A 233 21.41 -11.57 5.42
C ASN A 233 20.12 -12.14 4.81
N LEU A 234 20.12 -13.41 4.39
CA LEU A 234 18.94 -14.08 3.84
C LEU A 234 17.80 -14.12 4.87
N THR A 235 18.10 -14.56 6.09
CA THR A 235 17.09 -14.64 7.16
C THR A 235 16.51 -13.27 7.50
N ALA A 236 17.35 -12.24 7.61
CA ALA A 236 16.89 -10.87 7.83
C ALA A 236 15.97 -10.36 6.71
N ILE A 237 16.32 -10.62 5.43
CA ILE A 237 15.50 -10.23 4.28
C ILE A 237 14.17 -10.98 4.28
N LEU A 238 14.18 -12.30 4.50
CA LEU A 238 12.97 -13.13 4.49
C LEU A 238 11.92 -12.67 5.50
N ILE A 239 12.32 -12.15 6.67
CA ILE A 239 11.38 -11.71 7.72
C ILE A 239 10.39 -10.67 7.18
N PHE A 240 10.86 -9.66 6.45
CA PHE A 240 9.97 -8.63 5.90
C PHE A 240 9.48 -8.97 4.49
N GLU A 241 10.24 -9.76 3.73
CA GLU A 241 9.89 -10.13 2.36
C GLU A 241 8.61 -10.98 2.31
N ILE A 242 8.46 -11.93 3.25
CA ILE A 242 7.25 -12.76 3.35
C ILE A 242 6.00 -11.89 3.58
N LEU A 243 6.10 -10.86 4.41
CA LEU A 243 4.99 -9.95 4.70
C LEU A 243 4.60 -9.13 3.45
N ASN A 244 5.59 -8.64 2.71
CA ASN A 244 5.37 -7.88 1.48
C ASN A 244 4.77 -8.76 0.37
N ILE A 245 5.26 -9.98 0.19
CA ILE A 245 4.71 -10.94 -0.78
C ILE A 245 3.26 -11.29 -0.42
N TYR A 246 2.98 -11.58 0.86
CA TYR A 246 1.62 -11.83 1.31
C TYR A 246 0.70 -10.65 0.98
N LYS A 247 1.14 -9.41 1.26
CA LYS A 247 0.38 -8.21 0.97
C LYS A 247 0.19 -8.00 -0.54
N PHE A 248 1.20 -8.29 -1.33
CA PHE A 248 1.14 -8.22 -2.79
C PHE A 248 0.10 -9.19 -3.35
N ILE A 249 0.10 -10.45 -2.90
CA ILE A 249 -0.89 -11.46 -3.34
C ILE A 249 -2.30 -11.03 -2.95
N SER A 250 -2.49 -10.55 -1.71
CA SER A 250 -3.78 -10.04 -1.24
C SER A 250 -4.25 -8.87 -2.11
N LEU A 251 -3.38 -7.89 -2.35
CA LEU A 251 -3.71 -6.70 -3.12
C LEU A 251 -3.98 -7.04 -4.59
N PHE A 252 -3.20 -7.93 -5.19
CA PHE A 252 -3.42 -8.39 -6.55
C PHE A 252 -4.79 -9.10 -6.67
N LYS A 253 -5.14 -9.99 -5.74
CA LYS A 253 -6.46 -10.67 -5.76
C LYS A 253 -7.62 -9.68 -5.66
N THR A 254 -7.52 -8.67 -4.78
CA THR A 254 -8.62 -7.73 -4.53
C THR A 254 -8.70 -6.61 -5.57
N TYR A 255 -7.55 -6.14 -6.09
CA TYR A 255 -7.48 -4.89 -6.85
C TYR A 255 -7.01 -5.03 -8.31
N LYS A 256 -6.84 -6.26 -8.83
CA LYS A 256 -6.37 -6.48 -10.21
C LYS A 256 -7.10 -5.63 -11.25
N LYS A 257 -8.44 -5.55 -11.17
CA LYS A 257 -9.30 -4.80 -12.11
C LYS A 257 -9.17 -3.26 -12.03
N PHE A 258 -8.53 -2.74 -10.98
CA PHE A 258 -8.38 -1.31 -10.74
C PHE A 258 -6.95 -0.82 -11.03
N ILE A 259 -6.00 -1.77 -11.05
CA ILE A 259 -4.60 -1.55 -11.38
C ILE A 259 -4.36 -1.63 -12.89
N PHE A 260 -4.98 -2.62 -13.54
CA PHE A 260 -4.95 -2.87 -14.99
C PHE A 260 -6.35 -2.64 -15.58
#